data_AF-A0A661QF63-F1
#
_entry.id   AF-A0A661QF63-F1
#
_cell.length_a   1.000
_cell.length_b   1.000
_cell.length_c   1.000
_cell.angle_alpha   90.00
_cell.angle_beta   90.00
_cell.angle_gamma   90.00
#
_symmetry.space_group_name_H-M   'P 1'
#
loop_
_entity.id
_entity.type
_entity.pdbx_description
1 polymer ?
#
loop_
_entity_poly.entity_id
_entity_poly.type
_entity_poly.pdbx_seq_one_letter_code
_entity_poly.pdbx_strand_id
1 'polypeptide(L)' 'MNMLLNFRNRVLHKLSVILPGGYTIRPGLHRLRGVRIGKNVWISQKVYIDELHPKAVSIGDNCTIGLRTSIFTHLYW' A
#
# COMPACT_ATOMS: atom_id res chain seq x y z
N MET A 1 12.20 16.14 1.56
CA MET A 1 11.59 14.87 1.10
C MET A 1 12.27 14.48 -0.21
N ASN A 2 12.97 13.35 -0.29
CA ASN A 2 13.73 12.97 -1.50
C ASN A 2 12.79 12.72 -2.69
N MET A 3 12.87 13.55 -3.73
CA MET A 3 12.01 13.49 -4.91
C MET A 3 12.03 12.12 -5.61
N LEU A 4 13.19 11.44 -5.60
CA LEU A 4 13.37 10.10 -6.17
C LEU A 4 12.58 9.00 -5.42
N LEU A 5 12.51 9.10 -4.08
CA LEU A 5 11.75 8.16 -3.23
C LEU A 5 10.25 8.27 -3.49
N ASN A 6 9.74 9.49 -3.68
CA ASN A 6 8.34 9.74 -3.98
C ASN A 6 7.93 9.16 -5.34
N PHE A 7 8.78 9.33 -6.35
CA PHE A 7 8.52 8.78 -7.69
C PHE A 7 8.43 7.25 -7.66
N ARG A 8 9.37 6.59 -6.99
CA ARG A 8 9.35 5.13 -6.82
C ARG A 8 8.07 4.65 -6.14
N ASN A 9 7.66 5.31 -5.05
CA ASN A 9 6.45 4.94 -4.31
C ASN A 9 5.18 5.04 -5.19
N ARG A 10 5.09 6.08 -6.02
CA ARG A 10 4.00 6.28 -6.99
C ARG A 10 3.92 5.14 -8.00
N VAL A 11 5.05 4.75 -8.58
CA VAL A 11 5.11 3.65 -9.56
C VAL A 11 4.68 2.33 -8.92
N LEU A 12 5.26 1.99 -7.77
CA LEU A 12 4.92 0.75 -7.05
C LEU A 12 3.44 0.70 -6.65
N HIS A 13 2.85 1.83 -6.28
CA HIS A 13 1.42 1.91 -5.98
C HIS A 13 0.55 1.67 -7.21
N LYS A 14 0.86 2.31 -8.35
CA LYS A 14 0.10 2.08 -9.59
C LYS A 14 0.16 0.61 -10.01
N LEU A 15 1.32 -0.03 -9.86
CA LEU A 15 1.47 -1.47 -10.13
C LEU A 15 0.63 -2.32 -9.17
N SER A 16 0.58 -1.99 -7.87
CA SER A 16 -0.20 -2.77 -6.89
C SER A 16 -1.71 -2.68 -7.12
N VAL A 17 -2.20 -1.60 -7.72
CA VAL A 17 -3.62 -1.41 -8.05
C VAL A 17 -4.07 -2.31 -9.22
N ILE A 18 -3.18 -2.59 -10.18
CA ILE A 18 -3.51 -3.28 -11.43
C ILE A 18 -3.20 -4.79 -11.34
N LEU A 19 -2.12 -5.17 -10.67
CA LEU A 19 -1.63 -6.55 -10.69
C LEU A 19 -2.53 -7.52 -9.88
N PRO A 20 -2.67 -8.79 -10.32
CA PRO A 20 -3.34 -9.84 -9.56
C PRO A 20 -2.54 -10.21 -8.29
N GLY A 21 -3.07 -11.12 -7.47
CA GLY A 21 -2.35 -11.61 -6.27
C GLY A 21 -2.63 -10.82 -4.99
N GLY A 22 -3.85 -10.97 -4.45
CA GLY A 22 -4.28 -10.27 -3.24
C GLY A 22 -3.52 -10.64 -1.95
N TYR A 23 -3.00 -11.88 -1.85
CA TYR A 23 -2.16 -12.32 -0.73
C TYR A 23 -0.65 -12.14 -0.97
N THR A 24 -0.23 -12.02 -2.24
CA THR A 24 1.18 -12.12 -2.64
C THR A 24 1.71 -10.79 -3.16
N ILE A 25 1.40 -10.47 -4.42
CA ILE A 25 1.97 -9.35 -5.16
C ILE A 25 1.58 -8.01 -4.51
N ARG A 26 0.29 -7.77 -4.24
CA ARG A 26 -0.15 -6.47 -3.73
C ARG A 26 0.42 -6.19 -2.33
N PRO A 27 0.29 -7.09 -1.33
CA PRO A 27 0.95 -6.90 -0.04
C PRO A 27 2.47 -6.75 -0.18
N GLY A 28 3.12 -7.50 -1.07
CA GLY A 28 4.56 -7.37 -1.34
C GLY A 28 4.96 -5.98 -1.82
N LEU A 29 4.25 -5.43 -2.82
CA LEU A 29 4.50 -4.10 -3.35
C LEU A 29 4.29 -3.00 -2.30
N HIS A 30 3.28 -3.14 -1.44
CA HIS A 30 3.07 -2.19 -0.35
C HIS A 30 4.15 -2.31 0.74
N ARG A 31 4.66 -3.51 1.04
CA ARG A 31 5.84 -3.68 1.92
C ARG A 31 7.08 -2.99 1.35
N LEU A 32 7.32 -3.11 0.04
CA LEU A 32 8.44 -2.42 -0.64
C LEU A 32 8.33 -0.89 -0.56
N ARG A 33 7.11 -0.36 -0.51
CA ARG A 33 6.86 1.07 -0.27
C ARG A 33 7.11 1.49 1.18
N GLY A 34 7.24 0.55 2.11
CA GLY A 34 7.47 0.79 3.53
C GLY A 34 6.24 0.64 4.42
N VAL A 35 5.10 0.16 3.89
CA VAL A 35 3.93 -0.18 4.70
C VAL A 35 4.26 -1.40 5.55
N ARG A 36 3.96 -1.34 6.85
CA ARG A 36 4.16 -2.46 7.77
C ARG A 36 2.98 -3.42 7.66
N ILE A 37 3.15 -4.55 6.97
CA ILE A 37 2.08 -5.51 6.71
C ILE A 37 2.43 -6.86 7.31
N GLY A 38 1.55 -7.36 8.19
CA GLY A 38 1.63 -8.67 8.84
C GLY A 38 1.53 -9.87 7.88
N LYS A 39 1.40 -11.06 8.46
CA LYS A 39 1.24 -12.35 7.78
C LYS A 39 -0.21 -12.55 7.33
N ASN A 40 -0.39 -13.28 6.23
CA ASN A 40 -1.71 -13.68 5.71
C ASN A 40 -2.68 -12.49 5.49
N VAL A 41 -2.16 -11.39 4.93
CA VAL A 41 -2.97 -10.20 4.64
C VAL A 41 -3.48 -10.25 3.20
N TRP A 42 -4.80 -10.13 3.01
CA TRP A 42 -5.41 -9.90 1.71
C TRP A 42 -5.58 -8.42 1.44
N ILE A 43 -5.13 -7.95 0.28
CA ILE A 43 -5.43 -6.61 -0.22
C ILE A 43 -6.24 -6.75 -1.51
N SER A 44 -7.47 -6.23 -1.52
CA SER A 44 -8.35 -6.23 -2.69
C SER A 44 -7.86 -5.29 -3.79
N GLN A 45 -8.52 -5.33 -4.95
CA GLN A 45 -8.17 -4.46 -6.07
C GLN A 45 -8.51 -3.00 -5.76
N LYS A 46 -7.78 -2.07 -6.38
CA LYS A 46 -8.04 -0.62 -6.27
C LYS A 46 -7.99 -0.07 -4.84
N VAL A 47 -7.31 -0.75 -3.93
CA VAL A 47 -7.03 -0.21 -2.59
C VAL A 47 -5.99 0.90 -2.72
N TYR A 48 -6.32 2.08 -2.21
CA TYR A 48 -5.40 3.20 -2.09
C TYR A 48 -4.76 3.18 -0.70
N ILE A 49 -3.44 3.26 -0.65
CA ILE A 49 -2.68 3.47 0.59
C ILE A 49 -1.76 4.65 0.33
N ASP A 50 -1.76 5.62 1.24
CA ASP A 50 -0.99 6.86 1.18
C ASP A 50 0.44 6.66 0.62
N GLU A 51 0.78 7.44 -0.40
CA GLU A 51 2.05 7.40 -1.10
C GLU A 51 3.14 8.26 -0.48
N LEU A 52 2.76 9.28 0.29
CA LEU A 52 3.69 10.23 0.90
C LEU A 52 4.29 9.65 2.18
N HIS A 53 3.47 9.02 3.02
CA HIS A 53 3.92 8.45 4.30
C HIS A 53 3.51 6.99 4.49
N PRO A 54 3.90 6.08 3.58
CA PRO A 54 3.52 4.66 3.67
C PRO A 54 4.00 3.99 4.97
N LYS A 55 5.09 4.48 5.57
CA LYS A 55 5.63 3.99 6.85
C LYS A 55 4.72 4.28 8.04
N ALA A 56 3.82 5.25 7.93
CA ALA A 56 2.84 5.56 8.97
C ALA A 56 1.67 4.55 9.00
N VAL A 57 1.57 3.66 8.02
CA VAL A 57 0.51 2.63 7.97
C VAL A 57 1.04 1.29 8.49
N SER A 58 0.26 0.66 9.37
CA SER A 58 0.46 -0.72 9.82
C SER A 58 -0.83 -1.54 9.67
N ILE A 59 -0.73 -2.72 9.06
CA ILE A 59 -1.82 -3.70 8.90
C ILE A 59 -1.42 -4.98 9.64
N GLY A 60 -2.27 -5.44 10.55
CA GLY A 60 -2.04 -6.63 11.37
C GLY A 60 -2.12 -7.95 10.61
N ASP A 61 -1.82 -9.05 11.32
CA ASP A 61 -1.92 -10.40 10.77
C ASP A 61 -3.37 -10.78 10.45
N ASN A 62 -3.58 -11.64 9.45
CA ASN A 62 -4.88 -12.19 9.03
C ASN A 62 -5.94 -11.13 8.66
N CYS A 63 -5.52 -9.92 8.32
CA CYS A 63 -6.41 -8.84 7.92
C CYS A 63 -6.81 -8.94 6.44
N THR A 64 -8.02 -8.45 6.13
CA THR A 64 -8.51 -8.29 4.75
C THR A 64 -8.85 -6.83 4.52
N ILE A 65 -8.25 -6.22 3.50
CA ILE A 65 -8.58 -4.87 3.04
C ILE A 65 -9.52 -4.95 1.85
N GLY A 66 -10.73 -4.41 2.02
CA GLY A 66 -11.82 -4.47 1.05
C GLY A 66 -11.55 -3.65 -0.21
N LEU A 67 -12.28 -3.98 -1.29
CA LEU A 67 -12.20 -3.32 -2.58
C LEU A 67 -12.37 -1.80 -2.46
N ARG A 68 -11.52 -1.01 -3.14
CA ARG A 68 -11.59 0.48 -3.16
C ARG A 68 -11.43 1.18 -1.81
N THR A 69 -10.99 0.47 -0.77
CA THR A 69 -10.63 1.11 0.51
C THR A 69 -9.53 2.14 0.27
N SER A 70 -9.64 3.31 0.92
CA SER A 70 -8.61 4.35 0.88
C SER A 70 -8.08 4.63 2.28
N ILE A 71 -6.77 4.48 2.47
CA ILE A 71 -6.07 4.71 3.73
C ILE A 71 -5.18 5.93 3.57
N PHE A 72 -5.57 7.04 4.20
CA PHE A 72 -4.80 8.29 4.25
C PHE A 72 -4.09 8.41 5.58
N THR A 73 -2.89 8.98 5.58
CA THR A 73 -2.15 9.25 6.82
C THR A 73 -2.13 10.74 7.13
N HIS A 74 -2.05 11.60 6.12
CA HIS A 74 -2.09 13.04 6.26
C HIS A 74 -2.93 13.69 5.15
N LEU A 75 -3.57 14.81 5.49
CA LEU A 75 -4.22 15.71 4.55
C LEU A 75 -3.49 17.06 4.66
N TYR A 76 -2.88 17.49 3.57
CA TYR A 76 -2.24 18.81 3.48
C TYR A 76 -3.23 19.74 2.79
N TRP A 77 -3.84 20.63 3.56
CA TRP A 77 -4.63 21.76 3.08
C TRP A 77 -3.74 23.00 2.95
#